data_AF-A0A3P8L5G6-F1
#
_entry.id   AF-A0A3P8L5G6-F1
#
_cell.length_a   1.000
_cell.length_b   1.000
_cell.length_c   1.000
_cell.angle_alpha   90.00
_cell.angle_beta   90.00
_cell.angle_gamma   90.00
#
_symmetry.space_group_name_H-M   'P 1'
#
loop_
_entity.id
_entity.type
_entity.pdbx_description
1 polymer ?
#
loop_
_entity_poly.entity_id
_entity_poly.type
_entity_poly.pdbx_seq_one_letter_code
_entity_poly.pdbx_strand_id
1 'polypeptide(L)'
;MTALVAGQDPASAAAVADRLGGDAAAVGADGVPVPLGEHRGDHDVLVYVLDACVPADPVDAVALGRLRVGLPAVLAATGADVYADAADTLAESGRRLGGEVVSVQPDSGGGFDALRAALADPLPPLPAQAATPPGAEERTGVRAAGPPSPALERADRSAYLRSTIARVRAQLLADSADGFRRHEDEPGADVRVRLTEVVTRLERALYAHLCAAYRGTFAGWPEPPVPAVPVLPRPDPPEAPAHRRRPEDLAVLILGASAGLGIGRAVAAPLEALGALRWLALPISLAVGLAAAVWLLRVRRRSAARTDRLSWADAATAGFRQRVEFEVAAALVAAEADAALRLARGPGTERRAGASNEYGP
;
A
#
# COMPACT_ATOMS: atom_id res chain seq x y z
N MET A 1 28.27 -1.56 21.04
CA MET A 1 28.24 -1.35 19.60
C MET A 1 27.05 -0.46 19.29
N THR A 2 27.29 0.84 19.13
CA THR A 2 26.28 1.79 18.65
C THR A 2 26.28 1.79 17.12
N ALA A 3 25.12 1.62 16.51
CA ALA A 3 24.99 1.56 15.05
C ALA A 3 24.30 2.83 14.53
N LEU A 4 24.86 3.42 13.48
CA LEU A 4 24.16 4.37 12.63
C LEU A 4 23.55 3.59 11.47
N VAL A 5 22.23 3.63 11.35
CA VAL A 5 21.51 3.02 10.23
C VAL A 5 21.13 4.10 9.24
N ALA A 6 21.69 4.04 8.05
CA ALA A 6 21.52 5.06 7.03
C ALA A 6 21.06 4.44 5.71
N GLY A 7 20.20 5.11 4.97
CA GLY A 7 19.77 4.64 3.65
C GLY A 7 18.96 5.70 2.90
N GLN A 8 18.76 5.50 1.60
CA GLN A 8 17.92 6.40 0.79
C GLN A 8 16.45 6.32 1.19
N ASP A 9 15.96 5.13 1.58
CA ASP A 9 14.61 4.97 2.13
C ASP A 9 14.62 5.23 3.64
N PRO A 10 14.09 6.39 4.09
CA PRO A 10 14.09 6.74 5.51
C PRO A 10 13.23 5.78 6.34
N ALA A 11 12.18 5.19 5.77
CA ALA A 11 11.30 4.30 6.50
C ALA A 11 12.02 2.98 6.82
N SER A 12 12.67 2.38 5.82
CA SER A 12 13.49 1.19 6.00
C SER A 12 14.66 1.43 6.95
N ALA A 13 15.38 2.56 6.82
CA ALA A 13 16.48 2.90 7.72
C ALA A 13 15.99 3.03 9.18
N ALA A 14 14.87 3.72 9.41
CA ALA A 14 14.28 3.87 10.74
C ALA A 14 13.81 2.53 11.33
N ALA A 15 13.16 1.68 10.53
CA ALA A 15 12.67 0.39 11.00
C ALA A 15 13.81 -0.57 11.37
N VAL A 16 14.91 -0.56 10.61
CA VAL A 16 16.12 -1.32 10.95
C VAL A 16 16.81 -0.75 12.18
N ALA A 17 16.91 0.58 12.30
CA ALA A 17 17.48 1.25 13.47
C ALA A 17 16.75 0.88 14.77
N ASP A 18 15.42 0.94 14.77
CA ASP A 18 14.58 0.61 15.93
C ASP A 18 14.84 -0.82 16.42
N ARG A 19 14.94 -1.77 15.49
CA ARG A 19 15.25 -3.18 15.80
C ARG A 19 16.67 -3.42 16.30
N LEU A 20 17.63 -2.60 15.86
CA LEU A 20 19.02 -2.67 16.33
C LEU A 20 19.25 -1.86 17.61
N GLY A 21 18.30 -1.01 18.02
CA GLY A 21 18.50 -0.01 19.07
C GLY A 21 19.52 1.07 18.67
N GLY A 22 19.67 1.32 17.36
CA GLY A 22 20.58 2.32 16.79
C GLY A 22 19.89 3.63 16.43
N ASP A 23 20.66 4.55 15.86
CA ASP A 23 20.16 5.82 15.35
C ASP A 23 19.89 5.72 13.84
N ALA A 24 18.92 6.47 13.34
CA ALA A 24 18.52 6.44 11.95
C ALA A 24 18.88 7.74 11.21
N ALA A 25 19.32 7.62 9.97
CA ALA A 25 19.54 8.73 9.06
C ALA A 25 19.01 8.42 7.65
N ALA A 26 18.43 9.43 6.99
CA ALA A 26 18.18 9.38 5.56
C ALA A 26 19.44 9.84 4.82
N VAL A 27 19.71 9.27 3.65
CA VAL A 27 20.84 9.71 2.82
C VAL A 27 20.31 10.23 1.49
N GLY A 28 20.62 11.50 1.21
CA GLY A 28 20.25 12.14 -0.05
C GLY A 28 21.22 11.84 -1.18
N ALA A 29 20.95 12.43 -2.35
CA ALA A 29 21.82 12.40 -3.53
C ALA A 29 23.23 12.95 -3.27
N ASP A 30 23.35 13.84 -2.29
CA ASP A 30 24.60 14.42 -1.84
C ASP A 30 25.38 13.48 -0.91
N GLY A 31 24.84 12.31 -0.55
CA GLY A 31 25.49 11.38 0.37
C GLY A 31 25.65 11.91 1.79
N VAL A 32 24.97 13.01 2.14
CA VAL A 32 25.01 13.59 3.49
C VAL A 32 23.91 12.91 4.32
N PRO A 33 24.26 12.28 5.46
CA PRO A 33 23.27 11.70 6.34
C PRO A 33 22.46 12.82 7.02
N VAL A 34 21.14 12.74 6.89
CA VAL A 34 20.18 13.60 7.58
C VAL A 34 19.53 12.78 8.70
N PRO A 35 19.75 13.13 9.98
CA PRO A 35 19.16 12.42 11.10
C PRO A 35 17.63 12.34 11.00
N LEU A 36 17.07 11.16 11.30
CA LEU A 36 15.62 10.93 11.37
C LEU A 36 15.07 11.03 12.81
N GLY A 37 15.90 11.42 13.78
CA GLY A 37 15.57 11.59 15.19
C GLY A 37 16.71 12.25 15.97
N GLU A 38 16.64 12.25 17.30
CA GLU A 38 17.73 12.73 18.16
C GLU A 38 18.96 11.80 18.04
N HIS A 39 20.08 12.32 17.53
CA HIS A 39 21.35 11.59 17.44
C HIS A 39 21.97 11.43 18.85
N ARG A 40 22.29 10.19 19.22
CA ARG A 40 22.81 9.80 20.55
C ARG A 40 24.33 9.86 20.67
N GLY A 41 25.06 10.30 19.65
CA GLY A 41 26.50 10.56 19.73
C GLY A 41 27.32 9.76 18.72
N ASP A 42 28.54 9.37 19.10
CA ASP A 42 29.45 8.62 18.23
C ASP A 42 28.96 7.17 17.98
N HIS A 43 29.22 6.69 16.77
CA HIS A 43 28.81 5.36 16.30
C HIS A 43 30.03 4.46 16.10
N ASP A 44 29.89 3.17 16.43
CA ASP A 44 30.94 2.17 16.24
C ASP A 44 30.89 1.56 14.83
N VAL A 45 29.72 1.58 14.19
CA VAL A 45 29.47 0.91 12.90
C VAL A 45 28.35 1.59 12.12
N LEU A 46 28.46 1.55 10.80
CA LEU A 46 27.43 1.96 9.86
C LEU A 46 26.67 0.74 9.34
N VAL A 47 25.34 0.79 9.35
CA VAL A 47 24.49 -0.13 8.57
C VAL A 47 23.88 0.66 7.43
N TYR A 48 24.34 0.40 6.21
CA TYR A 48 23.78 1.05 5.02
C TYR A 48 22.64 0.18 4.46
N VAL A 49 21.42 0.72 4.50
CA VAL A 49 20.20 0.02 4.13
C VAL A 49 19.80 0.40 2.70
N LEU A 50 19.77 -0.62 1.86
CA LEU A 50 19.33 -0.57 0.48
C LEU A 50 17.89 -1.06 0.34
N ASP A 51 17.34 -0.77 -0.82
CA ASP A 51 16.12 -1.40 -1.27
C ASP A 51 16.40 -2.67 -2.05
N ALA A 52 15.75 -3.78 -1.71
CA ALA A 52 15.93 -5.02 -2.48
C ALA A 52 15.29 -4.98 -3.87
N CYS A 53 14.48 -3.95 -4.19
CA CYS A 53 13.77 -3.88 -5.47
C CYS A 53 14.59 -3.26 -6.62
N VAL A 54 15.70 -2.57 -6.33
CA VAL A 54 16.58 -1.98 -7.35
C VAL A 54 18.04 -2.22 -6.98
N PRO A 55 18.91 -2.56 -7.95
CA PRO A 55 20.33 -2.63 -7.68
C PRO A 55 20.88 -1.26 -7.25
N ALA A 56 21.83 -1.26 -6.32
CA ALA A 56 22.44 -0.05 -5.78
C ALA A 56 22.89 0.90 -6.91
N ASP A 57 22.54 2.16 -6.78
CA ASP A 57 22.79 3.16 -7.81
C ASP A 57 24.10 3.94 -7.54
N PRO A 58 24.53 4.86 -8.43
CA PRO A 58 25.71 5.68 -8.19
C PRO A 58 25.60 6.58 -6.94
N VAL A 59 24.38 6.96 -6.54
CA VAL A 59 24.17 7.73 -5.32
C VAL A 59 24.48 6.86 -4.11
N ASP A 60 24.05 5.60 -4.09
CA ASP A 60 24.38 4.66 -3.01
C ASP A 60 25.89 4.47 -2.86
N ALA A 61 26.62 4.37 -3.97
CA ALA A 61 28.07 4.25 -3.94
C ALA A 61 28.75 5.50 -3.35
N VAL A 62 28.29 6.70 -3.72
CA VAL A 62 28.81 7.97 -3.20
C VAL A 62 28.48 8.13 -1.71
N ALA A 63 27.23 7.88 -1.35
CA ALA A 63 26.72 7.91 0.01
C ALA A 63 27.51 6.97 0.94
N LEU A 64 27.56 5.69 0.58
CA LEU A 64 28.31 4.68 1.33
C LEU A 64 29.79 5.06 1.41
N GLY A 65 30.39 5.51 0.30
CA GLY A 65 31.78 5.91 0.25
C GLY A 65 32.12 7.01 1.24
N ARG A 66 31.27 8.04 1.36
CA ARG A 66 31.43 9.14 2.33
C ARG A 66 31.26 8.67 3.77
N LEU A 67 30.23 7.88 4.04
CA LEU A 67 29.93 7.40 5.39
C LEU A 67 31.00 6.42 5.91
N ARG A 68 31.67 5.69 5.02
CA ARG A 68 32.75 4.75 5.35
C ARG A 68 34.09 5.40 5.66
N VAL A 69 34.23 6.73 5.57
CA VAL A 69 35.51 7.45 5.80
C VAL A 69 35.97 7.41 7.27
N GLY A 70 35.17 6.88 8.19
CA GLY A 70 35.59 6.68 9.59
C GLY A 70 34.90 5.53 10.31
N LEU A 71 33.96 4.86 9.65
CA LEU A 71 33.18 3.78 10.24
C LEU A 71 33.29 2.51 9.39
N PRO A 72 33.51 1.35 10.03
CA PRO A 72 33.26 0.10 9.34
C PRO A 72 31.77 0.00 8.98
N ALA A 73 31.45 -0.69 7.89
CA ALA A 73 30.10 -0.71 7.35
C ALA A 73 29.59 -2.12 7.06
N VAL A 74 28.30 -2.33 7.26
CA VAL A 74 27.56 -3.52 6.82
C VAL A 74 26.48 -3.07 5.85
N LEU A 75 26.31 -3.83 4.77
CA LEU A 75 25.24 -3.59 3.80
C LEU A 75 24.05 -4.47 4.16
N ALA A 76 22.88 -3.85 4.26
CA ALA A 76 21.62 -4.53 4.47
C ALA A 76 20.63 -4.12 3.38
N ALA A 77 19.62 -4.95 3.10
CA ALA A 77 18.54 -4.58 2.20
C ALA A 77 17.18 -5.03 2.75
N THR A 78 16.17 -4.18 2.61
CA THR A 78 14.79 -4.47 3.03
C THR A 78 13.92 -4.91 1.86
N GLY A 79 12.86 -5.69 2.15
CA GLY A 79 11.84 -6.06 1.17
C GLY A 79 12.20 -7.17 0.18
N ALA A 80 13.28 -7.91 0.41
CA ALA A 80 13.74 -8.98 -0.49
C ALA A 80 12.77 -10.17 -0.62
N ASP A 81 11.89 -10.38 0.35
CA ASP A 81 10.84 -11.41 0.34
C ASP A 81 9.65 -11.06 -0.56
N VAL A 82 9.50 -9.78 -0.91
CA VAL A 82 8.45 -9.29 -1.80
C VAL A 82 8.78 -9.54 -3.27
N TYR A 83 10.07 -9.59 -3.63
CA TYR A 83 10.52 -9.59 -5.02
C TYR A 83 11.17 -10.93 -5.40
N ALA A 84 10.65 -11.58 -6.43
CA ALA A 84 11.16 -12.87 -6.90
C ALA A 84 12.60 -12.83 -7.41
N ASP A 85 13.05 -11.67 -7.87
CA ASP A 85 14.39 -11.36 -8.39
C ASP A 85 15.30 -10.68 -7.36
N ALA A 86 14.88 -10.59 -6.09
CA ALA A 86 15.66 -9.92 -5.05
C ALA A 86 17.08 -10.48 -4.93
N ALA A 87 17.28 -11.80 -5.01
CA ALA A 87 18.60 -12.42 -4.89
C ALA A 87 19.60 -11.89 -5.93
N ASP A 88 19.17 -11.75 -7.19
CA ASP A 88 20.02 -11.22 -8.27
C ASP A 88 20.30 -9.73 -8.07
N THR A 89 19.29 -8.98 -7.62
CA THR A 89 19.41 -7.56 -7.30
C THR A 89 20.39 -7.31 -6.16
N LEU A 90 20.32 -8.08 -5.07
CA LEU A 90 21.23 -7.99 -3.94
C LEU A 90 22.66 -8.37 -4.34
N ALA A 91 22.83 -9.40 -5.16
CA ALA A 91 24.14 -9.77 -5.68
C ALA A 91 24.75 -8.67 -6.56
N GLU A 92 23.96 -7.99 -7.39
CA GLU A 92 24.41 -6.84 -8.17
C GLU A 92 24.74 -5.64 -7.30
N SER A 93 23.91 -5.30 -6.32
CA SER A 93 24.20 -4.26 -5.32
C SER A 93 25.50 -4.54 -4.59
N GLY A 94 25.73 -5.78 -4.18
CA GLY A 94 26.95 -6.19 -3.50
C GLY A 94 28.19 -6.06 -4.38
N ARG A 95 28.10 -6.41 -5.67
CA ARG A 95 29.18 -6.18 -6.65
C ARG A 95 29.50 -4.69 -6.81
N ARG A 96 28.47 -3.82 -6.86
CA ARG A 96 28.65 -2.37 -7.04
C ARG A 96 29.25 -1.68 -5.84
N LEU A 97 28.85 -2.10 -4.64
CA LEU A 97 29.28 -1.48 -3.37
C LEU A 97 30.49 -2.17 -2.74
N GLY A 98 30.91 -3.31 -3.29
CA GLY A 98 32.10 -4.04 -2.87
C GLY A 98 31.93 -4.81 -1.56
N GLY A 99 30.73 -5.34 -1.29
CA GLY A 99 30.41 -6.08 -0.06
C GLY A 99 29.22 -7.02 -0.22
N GLU A 100 29.04 -7.95 0.72
CA GLU A 100 27.84 -8.78 0.77
C GLU A 100 26.66 -7.98 1.33
N VAL A 101 25.48 -8.11 0.71
CA VAL A 101 24.25 -7.42 1.15
C VAL A 101 23.35 -8.39 1.89
N VAL A 102 23.13 -8.14 3.17
CA VAL A 102 22.29 -8.99 4.03
C VAL A 102 20.82 -8.60 3.85
N SER A 103 19.98 -9.54 3.42
CA SER A 103 18.53 -9.35 3.40
C SER A 103 17.97 -9.28 4.81
N VAL A 104 17.23 -8.23 5.15
CA VAL A 104 16.57 -8.04 6.44
C VAL A 104 15.11 -7.64 6.28
N GLN A 105 14.27 -8.11 7.19
CA GLN A 105 12.83 -7.85 7.18
C GLN A 105 12.41 -7.24 8.51
N PRO A 106 12.24 -5.91 8.61
CA PRO A 106 11.94 -5.23 9.87
C PRO A 106 10.63 -5.71 10.50
N ASP A 107 9.63 -6.04 9.69
CA ASP A 107 8.31 -6.43 10.16
C ASP A 107 8.31 -7.84 10.76
N SER A 108 8.86 -8.81 10.02
CA SER A 108 8.93 -10.22 10.47
C SER A 108 10.10 -10.50 11.41
N GLY A 109 11.10 -9.61 11.46
CA GLY A 109 12.38 -9.83 12.13
C GLY A 109 13.33 -10.77 11.36
N GLY A 110 12.95 -11.23 10.17
CA GLY A 110 13.78 -12.10 9.34
C GLY A 110 15.13 -11.46 9.00
N GLY A 111 16.20 -12.26 8.96
CA GLY A 111 17.53 -11.81 8.54
C GLY A 111 18.33 -11.01 9.58
N PHE A 112 17.75 -10.60 10.71
CA PHE A 112 18.47 -9.82 11.72
C PHE A 112 19.59 -10.62 12.43
N ASP A 113 19.49 -11.95 12.51
CA ASP A 113 20.58 -12.77 13.06
C ASP A 113 21.79 -12.78 12.11
N ALA A 114 21.54 -12.85 10.79
CA ALA A 114 22.59 -12.70 9.79
C ALA A 114 23.18 -11.29 9.80
N LEU A 115 22.34 -10.26 9.99
CA LEU A 115 22.82 -8.88 10.13
C LEU A 115 23.70 -8.71 11.37
N ARG A 116 23.32 -9.28 12.52
CA ARG A 116 24.15 -9.27 13.74
C ARG A 116 25.45 -10.04 13.57
N ALA A 117 25.44 -11.15 12.82
CA ALA A 117 26.67 -11.87 12.48
C ALA A 117 27.58 -11.01 11.58
N ALA A 118 27.03 -10.33 10.57
CA ALA A 118 27.78 -9.42 9.69
C ALA A 118 28.32 -8.20 10.45
N LEU A 119 27.61 -7.71 11.48
CA LEU A 119 28.10 -6.66 12.37
C LEU A 119 29.34 -7.07 13.18
N ALA A 120 29.57 -8.38 13.36
CA ALA A 120 30.78 -8.87 14.02
C ALA A 120 32.02 -8.85 13.09
N ASP A 121 31.81 -8.84 11.77
CA ASP A 121 32.88 -8.76 10.75
C ASP A 121 32.51 -7.73 9.65
N PRO A 122 32.46 -6.44 10.00
CA PRO A 122 32.01 -5.41 9.07
C PRO A 122 33.07 -5.08 8.02
N LEU A 123 32.65 -4.54 6.87
CA LEU A 123 33.61 -4.04 5.88
C LEU A 123 34.51 -2.98 6.53
N PRO A 124 35.83 -3.05 6.33
CA PRO A 124 36.76 -2.13 6.97
C PRO A 124 36.47 -0.68 6.51
N PRO A 125 36.73 0.32 7.38
CA PRO A 125 36.59 1.72 7.00
C PRO A 125 37.49 2.01 5.79
N LEU A 126 37.01 2.87 4.90
CA LEU A 126 37.85 3.37 3.83
C LEU A 126 38.93 4.26 4.47
N PRO A 127 40.22 4.09 4.12
CA PRO A 127 41.24 5.01 4.58
C PRO A 127 40.83 6.41 4.16
N ALA A 128 40.78 7.34 5.11
CA ALA A 128 40.61 8.74 4.81
C ALA A 128 41.69 9.11 3.80
N GLN A 129 41.32 9.30 2.54
CA GLN A 129 42.27 9.77 1.54
C GLN A 129 42.81 11.09 2.08
N ALA A 130 44.09 11.09 2.44
CA ALA A 130 44.80 12.31 2.78
C ALA A 130 44.54 13.27 1.62
N ALA A 131 43.86 14.39 1.92
CA ALA A 131 43.53 15.40 0.93
C ALA A 131 44.77 15.67 0.08
N THR A 132 44.73 15.21 -1.18
CA THR A 132 45.80 15.46 -2.12
C THR A 132 45.95 16.98 -2.19
N PRO A 133 47.14 17.56 -1.95
CA PRO A 133 47.32 19.00 -2.06
C PRO A 133 46.87 19.45 -3.47
N PRO A 134 46.14 20.58 -3.56
CA PRO A 134 45.56 21.02 -4.82
C PRO A 134 46.69 21.36 -5.80
N GLY A 135 46.95 20.45 -6.76
CA GLY A 135 48.02 20.64 -7.75
C GLY A 135 48.63 19.38 -8.36
N ALA A 136 48.31 18.16 -7.88
CA ALA A 136 48.90 16.92 -8.39
C ALA A 136 47.97 16.06 -9.28
N GLU A 137 46.82 16.57 -9.71
CA GLU A 137 45.79 15.78 -10.42
C GLU A 137 46.07 15.55 -11.92
N GLU A 138 47.11 16.15 -12.51
CA GLU A 138 47.25 16.15 -13.98
C GLU A 138 47.97 14.92 -14.57
N ARG A 139 48.33 13.89 -13.79
CA ARG A 139 49.13 12.75 -14.32
C ARG A 139 48.66 11.34 -14.04
N THR A 140 47.54 11.13 -13.36
CA THR A 140 46.92 9.80 -13.28
C THR A 140 45.45 9.92 -13.65
N GLY A 141 45.09 9.32 -14.79
CA GLY A 141 43.79 9.43 -15.44
C GLY A 141 42.63 8.73 -14.73
N VAL A 142 42.52 8.88 -13.41
CA VAL A 142 41.30 8.60 -12.65
C VAL A 142 40.65 9.94 -12.37
N ARG A 143 39.76 10.33 -13.28
CA ARG A 143 38.98 11.56 -13.20
C ARG A 143 38.15 11.50 -11.91
N ALA A 144 38.59 12.20 -10.86
CA ALA A 144 37.74 12.49 -9.71
C ALA A 144 36.45 13.11 -10.27
N ALA A 145 35.31 12.46 -10.02
CA ALA A 145 34.03 12.93 -10.49
C ALA A 145 33.83 14.34 -9.92
N GLY A 146 33.81 15.35 -10.80
CA GLY A 146 33.38 16.69 -10.41
C GLY A 146 31.98 16.63 -9.77
N PRO A 147 31.56 17.69 -9.05
CA PRO A 147 30.23 17.73 -8.45
C PRO A 147 29.18 17.33 -9.50
N PRO A 148 28.26 16.41 -9.18
CA PRO A 148 27.29 15.91 -10.13
C PRO A 148 26.58 17.10 -10.78
N SER A 149 26.40 17.04 -12.10
CA SER A 149 25.69 18.13 -12.77
C SER A 149 24.31 18.27 -12.13
N PRO A 150 23.81 19.49 -11.88
CA PRO A 150 22.50 19.69 -11.23
C PRO A 150 21.35 19.09 -12.05
N ALA A 151 21.57 18.83 -13.34
CA ALA A 151 20.63 18.11 -14.19
C ALA A 151 20.58 16.60 -13.90
N LEU A 152 21.72 15.96 -13.64
CA LEU A 152 21.80 14.56 -13.22
C LEU A 152 21.16 14.40 -11.84
N GLU A 153 21.49 15.27 -10.89
CA GLU A 153 20.91 15.25 -9.54
C GLU A 153 19.38 15.42 -9.55
N ARG A 154 18.85 16.27 -10.45
CA ARG A 154 17.41 16.39 -10.69
C ARG A 154 16.80 15.14 -11.31
N ALA A 155 17.49 14.53 -12.28
CA ALA A 155 17.06 13.30 -12.91
C ALA A 155 16.98 12.16 -11.89
N ASP A 156 17.99 12.01 -11.05
CA ASP A 156 18.07 10.98 -9.99
C ASP A 156 16.96 11.17 -8.96
N ARG A 157 16.75 12.40 -8.46
CA ARG A 157 15.61 12.71 -7.57
C ARG A 157 14.26 12.42 -8.21
N SER A 158 14.09 12.71 -9.51
CA SER A 158 12.86 12.38 -10.23
C SER A 158 12.65 10.89 -10.43
N ALA A 159 13.74 10.12 -10.56
CA ALA A 159 13.70 8.67 -10.68
C ALA A 159 13.34 8.03 -9.34
N TYR A 160 13.98 8.49 -8.25
CA TYR A 160 13.66 8.10 -6.87
C TYR A 160 12.20 8.39 -6.52
N LEU A 161 11.69 9.58 -6.85
CA LEU A 161 10.29 9.92 -6.60
C LEU A 161 9.35 8.97 -7.34
N ARG A 162 9.61 8.69 -8.62
CA ARG A 162 8.79 7.79 -9.45
C ARG A 162 8.77 6.37 -8.92
N SER A 163 9.93 5.82 -8.54
CA SER A 163 9.99 4.48 -7.95
C SER A 163 9.25 4.42 -6.61
N THR A 164 9.43 5.43 -5.77
CA THR A 164 8.74 5.54 -4.48
C THR A 164 7.22 5.63 -4.66
N ILE A 165 6.72 6.48 -5.57
CA ILE A 165 5.29 6.61 -5.86
C ILE A 165 4.72 5.30 -6.41
N ALA A 166 5.46 4.59 -7.29
CA ALA A 166 5.03 3.30 -7.81
C ALA A 166 4.87 2.26 -6.68
N ARG A 167 5.77 2.24 -5.70
CA ARG A 167 5.65 1.36 -4.52
C ARG A 167 4.47 1.75 -3.63
N VAL A 168 4.35 3.03 -3.28
CA VAL A 168 3.23 3.55 -2.48
C VAL A 168 1.90 3.19 -3.13
N ARG A 169 1.81 3.30 -4.46
CA ARG A 169 0.63 2.85 -5.21
C ARG A 169 0.35 1.37 -5.01
N ALA A 170 1.35 0.51 -5.16
CA ALA A 170 1.18 -0.94 -4.99
C ALA A 170 0.71 -1.29 -3.57
N GLN A 171 1.30 -0.66 -2.54
CA GLN A 171 0.92 -0.85 -1.15
C GLN A 171 -0.52 -0.37 -0.87
N LEU A 172 -0.88 0.83 -1.33
CA LEU A 172 -2.24 1.36 -1.16
C LEU A 172 -3.30 0.53 -1.89
N LEU A 173 -2.97 -0.07 -3.04
CA LEU A 173 -3.86 -1.00 -3.74
C LEU A 173 -4.03 -2.32 -2.99
N ALA A 174 -3.00 -2.80 -2.30
CA ALA A 174 -3.11 -3.97 -1.43
C ALA A 174 -3.95 -3.64 -0.18
N ASP A 175 -3.65 -2.53 0.49
CA ASP A 175 -4.38 -2.04 1.66
C ASP A 175 -5.87 -1.78 1.35
N SER A 176 -6.16 -1.21 0.17
CA SER A 176 -7.55 -1.02 -0.27
C SER A 176 -8.22 -2.37 -0.51
N ALA A 177 -7.55 -3.32 -1.18
CA ALA A 177 -8.10 -4.63 -1.44
C ALA A 177 -8.49 -5.36 -0.15
N ASP A 178 -7.65 -5.30 0.86
CA ASP A 178 -7.91 -5.90 2.17
C ASP A 178 -8.95 -5.11 2.97
N GLY A 179 -8.90 -3.78 2.97
CA GLY A 179 -9.86 -2.92 3.67
C GLY A 179 -11.29 -3.03 3.14
N PHE A 180 -11.47 -3.27 1.83
CA PHE A 180 -12.78 -3.42 1.20
C PHE A 180 -13.29 -4.88 1.21
N ARG A 181 -12.50 -5.87 1.65
CA ARG A 181 -13.00 -7.25 1.81
C ARG A 181 -14.08 -7.31 2.89
N ARG A 182 -15.12 -8.08 2.61
CA ARG A 182 -16.23 -8.30 3.55
C ARG A 182 -15.80 -9.37 4.55
N HIS A 183 -15.75 -9.04 5.84
CA HIS A 183 -15.67 -10.04 6.89
C HIS A 183 -17.06 -10.67 7.09
N GLU A 184 -17.18 -11.96 6.82
CA GLU A 184 -18.44 -12.71 6.90
C GLU A 184 -19.02 -12.76 8.33
N ASP A 185 -18.16 -12.56 9.34
CA ASP A 185 -18.50 -12.67 10.76
C ASP A 185 -19.09 -11.40 11.39
N GLU A 186 -19.21 -10.30 10.66
CA GLU A 186 -19.62 -9.01 11.24
C GLU A 186 -21.12 -8.75 11.02
N PRO A 187 -21.97 -8.92 12.07
CA PRO A 187 -23.41 -8.80 11.93
C PRO A 187 -23.82 -7.33 11.76
N GLY A 188 -24.21 -6.96 10.54
CA GLY A 188 -25.06 -5.79 10.28
C GLY A 188 -24.46 -4.42 10.58
N ALA A 189 -23.13 -4.29 10.73
CA ALA A 189 -22.47 -3.00 10.81
C ALA A 189 -22.87 -2.14 9.59
N ASP A 190 -23.14 -0.86 9.83
CA ASP A 190 -23.48 0.09 8.78
C ASP A 190 -22.32 0.13 7.77
N VAL A 191 -22.53 -0.48 6.60
CA VAL A 191 -21.54 -0.58 5.51
C VAL A 191 -20.94 0.79 5.23
N ARG A 192 -21.72 1.87 5.37
CA ARG A 192 -21.24 3.24 5.19
C ARG A 192 -20.17 3.64 6.20
N VAL A 193 -20.39 3.34 7.48
CA VAL A 193 -19.43 3.65 8.56
C VAL A 193 -18.12 2.94 8.27
N ARG A 194 -18.18 1.64 7.96
CA ARG A 194 -17.00 0.85 7.59
C ARG A 194 -16.28 1.42 6.37
N LEU A 195 -17.00 1.70 5.28
CA LEU A 195 -16.38 2.27 4.07
C LEU A 195 -15.76 3.64 4.35
N THR A 196 -16.38 4.45 5.21
CA THR A 196 -15.83 5.75 5.63
C THR A 196 -14.55 5.57 6.43
N GLU A 197 -14.51 4.62 7.36
CA GLU A 197 -13.29 4.31 8.13
C GLU A 197 -12.15 3.82 7.25
N VAL A 198 -12.43 2.94 6.27
CA VAL A 198 -11.45 2.47 5.28
C VAL A 198 -10.90 3.64 4.48
N VAL A 199 -11.78 4.50 3.96
CA VAL A 199 -11.36 5.69 3.19
C VAL A 199 -10.53 6.64 4.06
N THR A 200 -10.95 6.95 5.29
CA THR A 200 -10.18 7.82 6.19
C THR A 200 -8.84 7.21 6.60
N ARG A 201 -8.72 5.88 6.65
CA ARG A 201 -7.44 5.20 6.85
C ARG A 201 -6.55 5.35 5.61
N LEU A 202 -7.10 5.13 4.41
CA LEU A 202 -6.39 5.30 3.14
C LEU A 202 -5.95 6.74 2.90
N GLU A 203 -6.78 7.74 3.21
CA GLU A 203 -6.43 9.17 3.14
C GLU A 203 -5.21 9.49 4.00
N ARG A 204 -5.23 9.04 5.27
CA ARG A 204 -4.12 9.24 6.21
C ARG A 204 -2.85 8.51 5.76
N ALA A 205 -2.98 7.27 5.32
CA ALA A 205 -1.86 6.50 4.80
C ALA A 205 -1.26 7.19 3.57
N LEU A 206 -2.07 7.53 2.57
CA LEU A 206 -1.62 8.23 1.36
C LEU A 206 -0.88 9.53 1.71
N TYR A 207 -1.44 10.36 2.59
CA TYR A 207 -0.79 11.59 3.01
C TYR A 207 0.56 11.34 3.72
N ALA A 208 0.62 10.37 4.64
CA ALA A 208 1.86 10.02 5.33
C ALA A 208 2.95 9.54 4.36
N HIS A 209 2.59 8.69 3.39
CA HIS A 209 3.51 8.20 2.37
C HIS A 209 3.98 9.31 1.44
N LEU A 210 3.10 10.24 1.02
CA LEU A 210 3.49 11.40 0.23
C LEU A 210 4.47 12.30 0.98
N CYS A 211 4.23 12.56 2.27
CA CYS A 211 5.14 13.32 3.12
C CYS A 211 6.51 12.63 3.26
N ALA A 212 6.55 11.30 3.38
CA ALA A 212 7.80 10.54 3.39
C ALA A 212 8.55 10.64 2.04
N ALA A 213 7.84 10.46 0.93
CA ALA A 213 8.40 10.56 -0.42
C ALA A 213 8.99 11.95 -0.71
N TYR A 214 8.28 13.02 -0.30
CA TYR A 214 8.75 14.39 -0.44
C TYR A 214 9.99 14.65 0.43
N ARG A 215 10.01 14.19 1.68
CA ARG A 215 11.20 14.33 2.54
C ARG A 215 12.44 13.66 1.94
N GLY A 216 12.31 12.47 1.36
CA GLY A 216 13.43 11.80 0.68
C GLY A 216 13.86 12.53 -0.59
N THR A 217 12.89 12.93 -1.43
CA THR A 217 13.16 13.58 -2.72
C THR A 217 13.82 14.95 -2.56
N PHE A 218 13.41 15.71 -1.54
CA PHE A 218 13.91 17.05 -1.24
C PHE A 218 14.90 17.06 -0.07
N ALA A 219 15.53 15.92 0.25
CA ALA A 219 16.58 15.86 1.25
C ALA A 219 17.71 16.87 0.91
N GLY A 220 18.16 17.61 1.94
CA GLY A 220 19.13 18.69 1.81
C GLY A 220 18.55 20.07 1.48
N TRP A 221 17.23 20.20 1.27
CA TRP A 221 16.58 21.50 1.13
C TRP A 221 16.33 22.14 2.50
N PRO A 222 16.53 23.46 2.66
CA PRO A 222 16.38 24.14 3.94
C PRO A 222 14.93 24.09 4.48
N GLU A 223 13.95 24.10 3.57
CA GLU A 223 12.53 23.91 3.87
C GLU A 223 11.95 22.95 2.82
N PRO A 224 11.84 21.64 3.15
CA PRO A 224 11.31 20.67 2.20
C PRO A 224 9.82 20.94 1.98
N PRO A 225 9.35 20.94 0.73
CA PRO A 225 7.96 21.19 0.42
C PRO A 225 7.04 20.12 1.02
N VAL A 226 5.83 20.52 1.37
CA VAL A 226 4.78 19.60 1.85
C VAL A 226 3.79 19.32 0.72
N PRO A 227 3.42 18.04 0.49
CA PRO A 227 2.41 17.69 -0.51
C PRO A 227 1.02 18.21 -0.10
N ALA A 228 0.16 18.44 -1.09
CA ALA A 228 -1.24 18.76 -0.84
C ALA A 228 -1.95 17.59 -0.12
N VAL A 229 -2.89 17.92 0.78
CA VAL A 229 -3.69 16.91 1.48
C VAL A 229 -4.66 16.26 0.48
N PRO A 230 -4.57 14.94 0.25
CA PRO A 230 -5.50 14.26 -0.64
C PRO A 230 -6.88 14.15 0.01
N VAL A 231 -7.94 14.30 -0.79
CA VAL A 231 -9.33 14.11 -0.36
C VAL A 231 -9.94 13.02 -1.22
N LEU A 232 -10.35 11.92 -0.59
CA LEU A 232 -10.95 10.77 -1.27
C LEU A 232 -12.48 10.85 -1.21
N PRO A 233 -13.18 10.22 -2.16
CA PRO A 233 -14.64 10.28 -2.24
C PRO A 233 -15.26 9.58 -1.03
N ARG A 234 -16.36 10.15 -0.52
CA ARG A 234 -17.15 9.54 0.55
C ARG A 234 -18.23 8.63 -0.04
N PRO A 235 -18.60 7.54 0.66
CA PRO A 235 -19.61 6.61 0.16
C PRO A 235 -20.98 7.30 0.06
N ASP A 236 -21.55 7.31 -1.15
CA ASP A 236 -22.91 7.80 -1.38
C ASP A 236 -23.94 6.94 -0.64
N PRO A 237 -25.11 7.51 -0.23
CA PRO A 237 -26.21 6.71 0.27
C PRO A 237 -26.64 5.73 -0.81
N PRO A 238 -26.63 4.42 -0.54
CA PRO A 238 -26.81 3.46 -1.61
C PRO A 238 -28.30 3.41 -1.97
N GLU A 239 -28.64 3.69 -3.23
CA GLU A 239 -30.02 3.64 -3.73
C GLU A 239 -30.55 2.20 -3.61
N ALA A 240 -31.48 1.99 -2.68
CA ALA A 240 -32.04 0.66 -2.45
C ALA A 240 -32.62 0.10 -3.77
N PRO A 241 -32.36 -1.19 -4.10
CA PRO A 241 -32.81 -1.76 -5.35
C PRO A 241 -34.34 -1.68 -5.43
N ALA A 242 -34.82 -0.94 -6.44
CA ALA A 242 -36.24 -0.83 -6.75
C ALA A 242 -36.79 -2.25 -6.91
N HIS A 243 -37.75 -2.63 -6.04
CA HIS A 243 -38.38 -3.94 -6.05
C HIS A 243 -39.18 -4.14 -7.36
N ARG A 244 -38.51 -4.53 -8.44
CA ARG A 244 -39.19 -5.04 -9.63
C ARG A 244 -39.62 -6.46 -9.35
N ARG A 245 -40.93 -6.66 -9.12
CA ARG A 245 -41.56 -7.98 -9.12
C ARG A 245 -41.25 -8.65 -10.47
N ARG A 246 -40.44 -9.70 -10.48
CA ARG A 246 -40.07 -10.41 -11.71
C ARG A 246 -41.22 -11.32 -12.16
N PRO A 247 -41.51 -11.44 -13.46
CA PRO A 247 -42.54 -12.34 -13.99
C PRO A 247 -42.26 -13.83 -13.70
N GLU A 248 -41.02 -14.16 -13.36
CA GLU A 248 -40.57 -15.48 -12.89
C GLU A 248 -41.35 -15.98 -11.66
N ASP A 249 -41.77 -15.08 -10.77
CA ASP A 249 -42.57 -15.42 -9.59
C ASP A 249 -43.95 -15.99 -9.95
N LEU A 250 -44.51 -15.59 -11.10
CA LEU A 250 -45.79 -16.08 -11.58
C LEU A 250 -45.68 -17.51 -12.13
N ALA A 251 -44.58 -17.80 -12.83
CA ALA A 251 -44.31 -19.13 -13.37
C ALA A 251 -44.10 -20.18 -12.27
N VAL A 252 -43.39 -19.81 -11.20
CA VAL A 252 -43.18 -20.69 -10.03
C VAL A 252 -44.50 -20.93 -9.27
N LEU A 253 -45.38 -19.93 -9.20
CA LEU A 253 -46.70 -20.07 -8.59
C LEU A 253 -47.59 -21.02 -9.40
N ILE A 254 -47.61 -20.89 -10.72
CA ILE A 254 -48.39 -21.76 -11.63
C ILE A 254 -47.87 -23.21 -11.57
N LEU A 255 -46.54 -23.39 -11.52
CA LEU A 255 -45.91 -24.72 -11.42
C LEU A 255 -46.13 -25.37 -10.04
N GLY A 256 -46.12 -24.57 -8.96
CA GLY A 256 -46.47 -25.07 -7.62
C GLY A 256 -47.94 -25.49 -7.51
N ALA A 257 -48.84 -24.77 -8.18
CA ALA A 257 -50.26 -25.12 -8.24
C ALA A 257 -50.52 -26.42 -9.01
N SER A 258 -49.76 -26.70 -10.09
CA SER A 258 -49.90 -27.93 -10.86
C SER A 258 -49.29 -29.16 -10.18
N ALA A 259 -48.18 -29.00 -9.47
CA ALA A 259 -47.56 -30.09 -8.70
C ALA A 259 -48.41 -30.53 -7.48
N GLY A 260 -49.12 -29.59 -6.83
CA GLY A 260 -50.03 -29.89 -5.72
C GLY A 260 -51.24 -30.77 -6.11
N LEU A 261 -51.73 -30.65 -7.35
CA LEU A 261 -52.81 -31.47 -7.90
C LEU A 261 -52.39 -32.94 -8.14
N GLY A 262 -51.11 -33.19 -8.43
CA GLY A 262 -50.59 -34.55 -8.66
C GLY A 262 -50.40 -35.35 -7.37
N ILE A 263 -49.87 -34.71 -6.31
CA ILE A 263 -49.58 -35.38 -5.03
C ILE A 263 -50.85 -35.60 -4.20
N GLY A 264 -51.82 -34.67 -4.27
CA GLY A 264 -53.14 -34.83 -3.62
C GLY A 264 -53.88 -36.09 -4.08
N ARG A 265 -53.67 -36.52 -5.34
CA ARG A 265 -54.28 -37.74 -5.88
C ARG A 265 -53.61 -39.03 -5.40
N ALA A 266 -52.31 -39.00 -5.12
CA ALA A 266 -51.56 -40.15 -4.60
C ALA A 266 -51.85 -40.43 -3.11
N VAL A 267 -52.11 -39.39 -2.32
CA VAL A 267 -52.45 -39.50 -0.87
C VAL A 267 -53.95 -39.78 -0.65
N ALA A 268 -54.81 -39.55 -1.64
CA ALA A 268 -56.22 -39.91 -1.58
C ALA A 268 -56.48 -41.42 -1.74
N ALA A 269 -55.57 -42.16 -2.39
CA ALA A 269 -55.72 -43.58 -2.67
C ALA A 269 -55.91 -44.48 -1.43
N PRO A 270 -55.23 -44.28 -0.29
CA PRO A 270 -55.44 -45.08 0.92
C PRO A 270 -56.71 -44.70 1.70
N LEU A 271 -57.24 -43.48 1.50
CA LEU A 271 -58.41 -42.95 2.22
C LEU A 271 -59.74 -43.40 1.60
N GLU A 272 -59.74 -43.91 0.37
CA GLU A 272 -60.93 -44.51 -0.25
C GLU A 272 -61.42 -45.77 0.49
N ALA A 273 -60.58 -46.40 1.31
CA ALA A 273 -60.92 -47.57 2.11
C ALA A 273 -61.81 -47.27 3.35
N LEU A 274 -61.95 -46.00 3.76
CA LEU A 274 -62.61 -45.63 5.03
C LEU A 274 -64.01 -44.99 4.91
N GLY A 275 -64.62 -45.01 3.72
CA GLY A 275 -66.07 -44.98 3.49
C GLY A 275 -66.90 -43.72 3.87
N ALA A 276 -66.50 -42.88 4.82
CA ALA A 276 -67.39 -41.88 5.41
C ALA A 276 -66.93 -40.41 5.30
N LEU A 277 -65.69 -40.13 4.88
CA LEU A 277 -65.15 -38.76 4.81
C LEU A 277 -64.64 -38.36 3.41
N ARG A 278 -65.17 -38.99 2.36
CA ARG A 278 -64.65 -38.88 0.99
C ARG A 278 -64.85 -37.49 0.37
N TRP A 279 -65.94 -36.80 0.73
CA TRP A 279 -66.23 -35.45 0.21
C TRP A 279 -65.32 -34.36 0.79
N LEU A 280 -64.77 -34.57 1.99
CA LEU A 280 -63.93 -33.58 2.68
C LEU A 280 -62.43 -33.82 2.50
N ALA A 281 -62.01 -35.05 2.22
CA ALA A 281 -60.60 -35.40 2.03
C ALA A 281 -59.97 -34.67 0.83
N LEU A 282 -60.72 -34.52 -0.27
CA LEU A 282 -60.26 -33.90 -1.50
C LEU A 282 -59.92 -32.41 -1.32
N PRO A 283 -60.81 -31.54 -0.78
CA PRO A 283 -60.48 -30.14 -0.54
C PRO A 283 -59.43 -29.93 0.55
N ILE A 284 -59.40 -30.78 1.59
CA ILE A 284 -58.39 -30.68 2.66
C ILE A 284 -56.99 -30.99 2.10
N SER A 285 -56.83 -32.03 1.28
CA SER A 285 -55.54 -32.35 0.66
C SER A 285 -55.05 -31.21 -0.25
N LEU A 286 -55.97 -30.57 -0.99
CA LEU A 286 -55.67 -29.44 -1.87
C LEU A 286 -55.23 -28.20 -1.05
N ALA A 287 -55.93 -27.92 0.05
CA ALA A 287 -55.61 -26.82 0.95
C ALA A 287 -54.23 -27.01 1.62
N VAL A 288 -53.90 -28.23 2.06
CA VAL A 288 -52.60 -28.56 2.65
C VAL A 288 -51.48 -28.46 1.62
N GLY A 289 -51.68 -28.98 0.40
CA GLY A 289 -50.71 -28.83 -0.70
C GLY A 289 -50.46 -27.37 -1.08
N LEU A 290 -51.52 -26.56 -1.12
CA LEU A 290 -51.42 -25.12 -1.39
C LEU A 290 -50.69 -24.38 -0.27
N ALA A 291 -50.99 -24.69 1.00
CA ALA A 291 -50.33 -24.10 2.15
C ALA A 291 -48.83 -24.42 2.19
N ALA A 292 -48.46 -25.68 1.90
CA ALA A 292 -47.06 -26.10 1.81
C ALA A 292 -46.31 -25.40 0.67
N ALA A 293 -46.95 -25.27 -0.50
CA ALA A 293 -46.38 -24.54 -1.64
C ALA A 293 -46.18 -23.04 -1.33
N VAL A 294 -47.16 -22.39 -0.70
CA VAL A 294 -47.06 -20.99 -0.26
C VAL A 294 -45.96 -20.81 0.79
N TRP A 295 -45.79 -21.77 1.70
CA TRP A 295 -44.74 -21.74 2.70
C TRP A 295 -43.35 -21.89 2.05
N LEU A 296 -43.15 -22.85 1.14
CA LEU A 296 -41.92 -23.02 0.39
C LEU A 296 -41.57 -21.79 -0.46
N LEU A 297 -42.55 -21.17 -1.11
CA LEU A 297 -42.34 -19.90 -1.81
C LEU A 297 -41.92 -18.79 -0.85
N ARG A 298 -42.52 -18.70 0.35
CA ARG A 298 -42.11 -17.71 1.36
C ARG A 298 -40.68 -17.94 1.85
N VAL A 299 -40.28 -19.18 2.09
CA VAL A 299 -38.91 -19.52 2.49
C VAL A 299 -37.93 -19.19 1.35
N ARG A 300 -38.23 -19.60 0.11
CA ARG A 300 -37.40 -19.27 -1.05
C ARG A 300 -37.30 -17.77 -1.31
N ARG A 301 -38.39 -17.01 -1.20
CA ARG A 301 -38.38 -15.55 -1.38
C ARG A 301 -37.56 -14.85 -0.32
N ARG A 302 -37.57 -15.32 0.93
CA ARG A 302 -36.71 -14.78 1.99
C ARG A 302 -35.24 -15.06 1.71
N SER A 303 -34.90 -16.24 1.20
CA SER A 303 -33.52 -16.58 0.82
C SER A 303 -33.04 -15.81 -0.41
N ALA A 304 -33.86 -15.74 -1.47
CA ALA A 304 -33.53 -14.98 -2.69
C ALA A 304 -33.36 -13.49 -2.40
N ALA A 305 -34.25 -12.89 -1.61
CA ALA A 305 -34.12 -11.48 -1.21
C ALA A 305 -32.88 -11.21 -0.34
N ARG A 306 -32.35 -12.22 0.37
CA ARG A 306 -31.07 -12.09 1.08
C ARG A 306 -29.91 -12.11 0.09
N THR A 307 -29.87 -13.07 -0.82
CA THR A 307 -28.82 -13.18 -1.86
C THR A 307 -28.79 -11.95 -2.76
N ASP A 308 -29.95 -11.42 -3.19
CA ASP A 308 -30.05 -10.21 -4.02
C ASP A 308 -29.54 -8.95 -3.30
N ARG A 309 -29.76 -8.86 -1.98
CA ARG A 309 -29.24 -7.74 -1.18
C ARG A 309 -27.74 -7.83 -0.96
N LEU A 310 -27.22 -9.04 -0.74
CA LEU A 310 -25.79 -9.27 -0.59
C LEU A 310 -25.06 -8.95 -1.90
N SER A 311 -25.53 -9.48 -3.02
CA SER A 311 -24.93 -9.22 -4.34
C SER A 311 -24.98 -7.73 -4.72
N TRP A 312 -26.06 -7.03 -4.40
CA TRP A 312 -26.13 -5.58 -4.60
C TRP A 312 -25.15 -4.81 -3.71
N ALA A 313 -25.02 -5.19 -2.43
CA ALA A 313 -24.07 -4.55 -1.52
C ALA A 313 -22.61 -4.79 -1.94
N ASP A 314 -22.31 -5.99 -2.46
CA ASP A 314 -20.99 -6.32 -2.99
C ASP A 314 -20.70 -5.53 -4.28
N ALA A 315 -21.68 -5.43 -5.19
CA ALA A 315 -21.55 -4.62 -6.40
C ALA A 315 -21.36 -3.12 -6.08
N ALA A 316 -22.09 -2.58 -5.12
CA ALA A 316 -21.94 -1.19 -4.66
C ALA A 316 -20.57 -0.94 -4.03
N THR A 317 -20.08 -1.90 -3.21
CA THR A 317 -18.75 -1.82 -2.58
C THR A 317 -17.64 -1.89 -3.62
N ALA A 318 -17.74 -2.79 -4.61
CA ALA A 318 -16.78 -2.90 -5.70
C ALA A 318 -16.72 -1.62 -6.55
N GLY A 319 -17.89 -1.07 -6.90
CA GLY A 319 -17.96 0.20 -7.63
C GLY A 319 -17.35 1.38 -6.86
N PHE A 320 -17.60 1.45 -5.55
CA PHE A 320 -17.01 2.48 -4.70
C PHE A 320 -15.49 2.32 -4.57
N ARG A 321 -15.00 1.08 -4.35
CA ARG A 321 -13.57 0.76 -4.32
C ARG A 321 -12.87 1.25 -5.59
N GLN A 322 -13.44 0.98 -6.76
CA GLN A 322 -12.86 1.41 -8.04
C GLN A 322 -12.74 2.94 -8.15
N ARG A 323 -13.73 3.70 -7.64
CA ARG A 323 -13.64 5.17 -7.57
C ARG A 323 -12.53 5.62 -6.64
N VAL A 324 -12.40 5.01 -5.47
CA VAL A 324 -11.33 5.31 -4.51
C VAL A 324 -9.95 5.02 -5.10
N GLU A 325 -9.76 3.88 -5.76
CA GLU A 325 -8.49 3.52 -6.41
C GLU A 325 -8.13 4.49 -7.54
N PHE A 326 -9.12 4.95 -8.32
CA PHE A 326 -8.91 5.97 -9.34
C PHE A 326 -8.43 7.30 -8.74
N GLU A 327 -9.06 7.77 -7.66
CA GLU A 327 -8.69 9.02 -6.99
C GLU A 327 -7.33 8.94 -6.29
N VAL A 328 -6.98 7.78 -5.72
CA VAL A 328 -5.62 7.54 -5.19
C VAL A 328 -4.59 7.65 -6.32
N ALA A 329 -4.85 7.03 -7.47
CA ALA A 329 -3.94 7.13 -8.62
C ALA A 329 -3.82 8.58 -9.13
N ALA A 330 -4.94 9.32 -9.19
CA ALA A 330 -4.95 10.73 -9.59
C ALA A 330 -4.15 11.61 -8.61
N ALA A 331 -4.33 11.40 -7.30
CA ALA A 331 -3.60 12.13 -6.26
C ALA A 331 -2.08 11.88 -6.32
N LEU A 332 -1.66 10.63 -6.56
CA LEU A 332 -0.25 10.28 -6.72
C LEU A 332 0.38 10.95 -7.95
N VAL A 333 -0.32 10.94 -9.10
CA VAL A 333 0.14 11.63 -10.32
C VAL A 333 0.23 13.15 -10.11
N ALA A 334 -0.76 13.74 -9.43
CA ALA A 334 -0.74 15.15 -9.09
C ALA A 334 0.44 15.51 -8.17
N ALA A 335 0.72 14.67 -7.18
CA ALA A 335 1.86 14.85 -6.28
C ALA A 335 3.21 14.67 -7.00
N GLU A 336 3.30 13.74 -7.95
CA GLU A 336 4.50 13.58 -8.80
C GLU A 336 4.75 14.83 -9.64
N ALA A 337 3.71 15.34 -10.30
CA ALA A 337 3.80 16.53 -11.15
C ALA A 337 4.17 17.78 -10.34
N ASP A 338 3.59 17.96 -9.14
CA ASP A 338 3.95 19.04 -8.23
C ASP A 338 5.43 18.96 -7.81
N ALA A 339 5.89 17.77 -7.39
CA ALA A 339 7.28 17.58 -6.99
C ALA A 339 8.26 17.79 -8.16
N ALA A 340 7.97 17.27 -9.34
CA ALA A 340 8.77 17.51 -10.54
C ALA A 340 8.87 19.00 -10.88
N LEU A 341 7.77 19.72 -10.75
CA LEU A 341 7.73 21.17 -10.97
C LEU A 341 8.55 21.93 -9.91
N ARG A 342 8.49 21.53 -8.64
CA ARG A 342 9.33 22.11 -7.57
C ARG A 342 10.82 21.81 -7.79
N LEU A 343 11.17 20.56 -8.15
CA LEU A 343 12.54 20.18 -8.51
C LEU A 343 13.08 21.02 -9.67
N ALA A 344 12.26 21.32 -10.67
CA ALA A 344 12.65 22.16 -11.80
C ALA A 344 12.92 23.61 -11.40
N ARG A 345 12.19 24.16 -10.40
CA ARG A 345 12.41 25.52 -9.90
C ARG A 345 13.60 25.65 -8.95
N GLY A 346 13.96 24.58 -8.25
CA GLY A 346 15.03 24.57 -7.26
C GLY A 346 14.64 25.20 -5.90
N PRO A 347 15.52 25.10 -4.90
CA PRO A 347 15.25 25.56 -3.54
C PRO A 347 15.09 27.09 -3.47
N GLY A 348 14.10 27.59 -2.72
CA GLY A 348 13.95 29.01 -2.39
C GLY A 348 13.08 29.87 -3.33
N THR A 349 12.36 29.26 -4.26
CA THR A 349 11.50 30.00 -5.22
C THR A 349 10.02 30.04 -4.84
N GLU A 350 9.63 29.58 -3.65
CA GLU A 350 8.28 29.78 -3.13
C GLU A 350 8.06 31.25 -2.81
N ARG A 351 7.62 31.98 -3.84
CA ARG A 351 7.06 33.32 -3.73
C ARG A 351 5.91 33.22 -2.73
N ARG A 352 6.04 33.89 -1.58
CA ARG A 352 4.95 34.18 -0.63
C ARG A 352 3.65 34.39 -1.40
N ALA A 353 2.80 33.37 -1.43
CA ALA A 353 1.41 33.50 -1.84
C ALA A 353 0.69 34.25 -0.71
N GLY A 354 0.96 35.55 -0.61
CA GLY A 354 0.49 36.42 0.46
C GLY A 354 0.79 37.91 0.24
N ALA A 355 1.33 38.30 -0.92
CA ALA A 355 1.42 39.71 -1.30
C ALA A 355 0.12 40.13 -2.01
N SER A 356 -0.79 40.68 -1.20
CA SER A 356 -1.69 41.79 -1.55
C SER A 356 -2.43 41.70 -2.89
N ASN A 357 -3.65 41.17 -2.82
CA ASN A 357 -4.75 41.67 -3.63
C ASN A 357 -5.09 43.09 -3.14
N GLU A 358 -4.22 44.07 -3.41
CA GLU A 358 -4.49 45.50 -3.30
C GLU A 358 -4.40 46.10 -4.70
N TYR A 359 -5.44 45.87 -5.49
CA TYR A 359 -5.93 46.88 -6.41
C TYR A 359 -7.35 47.22 -5.92
N GLY A 360 -7.42 48.23 -5.05
CA GLY A 360 -8.67 48.96 -4.81
C GLY A 360 -8.80 50.11 -5.80
N PRO A 361 -9.86 50.92 -5.64
CA PRO A 361 -11.22 50.71 -6.15
C PRO A 361 -11.44 51.20 -7.59
#